data_AF-A0A0D5A125-F1
#
_entry.id   AF-A0A0D5A125-F1
#
_cell.length_a   1.000
_cell.length_b   1.000
_cell.length_c   1.000
_cell.angle_alpha   90.00
_cell.angle_beta   90.00
_cell.angle_gamma   90.00
#
_symmetry.space_group_name_H-M   'P 1'
#
loop_
_entity.id
_entity.type
_entity.pdbx_description
1 polymer ?
#
loop_
_entity_poly.entity_id
_entity_poly.type
_entity_poly.pdbx_seq_one_letter_code
_entity_poly.pdbx_strand_id
1 'polypeptide(L)' 'MECGLMARKQVTNNHAVFRLAQALKRYDDSNPDVGMGPSYGYFVEQAGRELLLSTADYDGRHVEDLMKAAAR' A
#
# COMPACT_ATOMS: atom_id res chain seq x y z
N MET A 1 13.72 -2.57 -25.48
CA MET A 1 12.48 -1.87 -25.06
C MET A 1 12.08 -2.33 -23.66
N GLU A 2 12.84 -1.95 -22.63
CA GLU A 2 12.59 -2.44 -21.25
C GLU A 2 11.93 -1.37 -20.35
N CYS A 3 12.07 -0.08 -20.71
CA CYS A 3 11.59 1.05 -19.91
C CYS A 3 10.05 1.05 -19.72
N GLY A 4 9.29 0.67 -20.74
CA GLY A 4 7.82 0.62 -20.67
C GLY A 4 7.26 -0.54 -19.83
N LEU A 5 7.99 -1.66 -19.74
CA LEU A 5 7.57 -2.83 -18.96
C LEU A 5 7.73 -2.58 -17.45
N MET A 6 8.85 -1.94 -17.08
CA MET A 6 9.15 -1.58 -15.69
C MET A 6 8.12 -0.60 -15.13
N ALA A 7 7.75 0.43 -15.89
CA ALA A 7 6.72 1.39 -15.49
C ALA A 7 5.36 0.72 -15.24
N ARG A 8 4.95 -0.20 -16.13
CA ARG A 8 3.68 -0.94 -15.99
C ARG A 8 3.69 -1.87 -14.78
N LYS A 9 4.82 -2.54 -14.50
CA LYS A 9 4.99 -3.37 -13.30
C LYS A 9 4.82 -2.53 -12.04
N GLN A 10 5.50 -1.39 -11.96
CA GLN A 10 5.42 -0.49 -10.81
C GLN A 10 4.00 0.03 -10.57
N VAL A 11 3.28 0.44 -11.63
CA VAL A 11 1.87 0.85 -11.50
C VAL A 11 0.99 -0.28 -10.96
N THR A 12 1.20 -1.51 -11.44
CA THR A 12 0.46 -2.69 -10.98
C THR A 12 0.73 -2.98 -9.51
N ASN A 13 2.00 -2.91 -9.12
CA ASN A 13 2.44 -3.09 -7.74
C ASN A 13 1.87 -2.01 -6.81
N ASN A 14 1.91 -0.73 -7.22
CA ASN A 14 1.31 0.37 -6.46
C ASN A 14 -0.19 0.10 -6.18
N HIS A 15 -0.93 -0.37 -7.19
CA HIS A 15 -2.34 -0.67 -7.01
C HIS A 15 -2.59 -1.89 -6.11
N ALA A 16 -1.75 -2.93 -6.22
CA ALA A 16 -1.83 -4.09 -5.33
C ALA A 16 -1.56 -3.71 -3.86
N VAL A 17 -0.50 -2.95 -3.61
CA VAL A 17 -0.16 -2.44 -2.27
C VAL A 17 -1.27 -1.56 -1.74
N PHE A 18 -1.81 -0.63 -2.55
CA PHE A 18 -2.92 0.23 -2.16
C PHE A 18 -4.15 -0.57 -1.68
N ARG A 19 -4.56 -1.59 -2.45
CA ARG A 19 -5.75 -2.39 -2.14
C ARG A 19 -5.57 -3.18 -0.85
N LEU A 20 -4.41 -3.79 -0.65
CA LEU A 20 -4.13 -4.55 0.56
C LEU A 20 -4.00 -3.63 1.78
N ALA A 21 -3.27 -2.52 1.67
CA ALA A 21 -3.14 -1.53 2.75
C ALA A 21 -4.51 -0.97 3.17
N GLN A 22 -5.40 -0.72 2.19
CA GLN A 22 -6.77 -0.28 2.47
C GLN A 22 -7.58 -1.35 3.20
N ALA A 23 -7.43 -2.64 2.85
CA ALA A 23 -8.08 -3.74 3.54
C ALA A 23 -7.59 -3.88 4.98
N LEU A 24 -6.27 -3.80 5.20
CA LEU A 24 -5.66 -3.85 6.53
C LEU A 24 -6.15 -2.69 7.42
N LYS A 25 -6.21 -1.47 6.88
CA LYS A 25 -6.74 -0.33 7.62
C LYS A 25 -8.23 -0.49 7.97
N ARG A 26 -9.06 -0.94 7.03
CA ARG A 26 -10.50 -1.16 7.31
C ARG A 26 -10.70 -2.22 8.38
N TYR A 27 -9.87 -3.26 8.39
CA TYR A 27 -9.87 -4.25 9.45
C TYR A 27 -9.50 -3.62 10.78
N ASP A 28 -8.43 -2.82 10.83
CA ASP A 28 -8.00 -2.09 12.03
C ASP A 28 -9.09 -1.14 12.56
N ASP A 29 -9.68 -0.32 11.69
CA ASP A 29 -10.76 0.60 12.03
C ASP A 29 -12.00 -0.14 12.60
N SER A 30 -12.23 -1.38 12.15
CA SER A 30 -13.34 -2.23 12.62
C SER A 30 -13.01 -3.00 13.90
N ASN A 31 -11.74 -3.02 14.32
CA ASN A 31 -11.24 -3.73 15.48
C ASN A 31 -10.36 -2.80 16.33
N PRO A 32 -10.94 -1.76 16.96
CA PRO A 32 -10.19 -0.73 17.68
C PRO A 32 -9.36 -1.29 18.84
N ASP A 33 -9.74 -2.46 19.37
CA ASP A 33 -9.02 -3.14 20.45
C ASP A 33 -7.72 -3.82 20.00
N VAL A 34 -7.56 -4.05 18.69
CA VAL A 34 -6.36 -4.68 18.12
C VAL A 34 -5.27 -3.63 17.87
N GLY A 35 -5.66 -2.44 17.36
CA GLY A 35 -4.75 -1.30 17.16
C GLY A 35 -3.48 -1.67 16.38
N MET A 36 -3.63 -2.16 15.15
CA MET A 36 -2.53 -2.62 14.30
C MET A 36 -1.60 -1.50 13.82
N GLY A 37 -2.08 -0.28 13.51
CA GLY A 37 -1.26 0.68 12.76
C GLY A 37 -1.43 2.16 13.13
N PRO A 38 -0.32 2.88 13.44
CA PRO A 38 -0.40 4.30 13.83
C PRO A 38 -0.62 5.27 12.65
N SER A 39 -0.48 4.81 11.40
CA SER A 39 -0.54 5.68 10.22
C SER A 39 -0.84 4.92 8.93
N TYR A 40 -1.21 5.64 7.86
CA TYR A 40 -1.31 5.06 6.51
C TYR A 40 0.00 4.42 6.06
N GLY A 41 1.14 5.06 6.30
CA GLY A 41 2.46 4.55 5.94
C GLY A 41 2.75 3.17 6.55
N TYR A 42 2.30 2.93 7.79
CA TYR A 42 2.42 1.61 8.41
C TYR A 42 1.70 0.52 7.61
N PHE A 43 0.44 0.76 7.21
CA PHE A 43 -0.33 -0.20 6.43
C PHE A 43 0.25 -0.41 5.02
N VAL A 44 0.81 0.63 4.42
CA VAL A 44 1.50 0.55 3.13
C VAL A 44 2.76 -0.33 3.22
N GLU A 45 3.57 -0.15 4.27
CA GLU A 45 4.75 -0.98 4.50
C GLU A 45 4.37 -2.45 4.76
N GLN A 46 3.36 -2.70 5.59
CA GLN A 46 2.89 -4.07 5.83
C GLN A 46 2.36 -4.73 4.56
N ALA A 47 1.56 -4.01 3.77
CA ALA A 47 1.07 -4.51 2.49
C ALA A 47 2.21 -4.84 1.51
N GLY A 48 3.26 -4.02 1.46
CA GLY A 48 4.45 -4.30 0.67
C GLY A 48 5.15 -5.60 1.10
N ARG A 49 5.31 -5.81 2.42
CA ARG A 49 5.91 -7.02 2.99
C ARG A 49 5.10 -8.28 2.69
N GLU A 50 3.78 -8.23 2.89
CA GLU A 50 2.88 -9.37 2.61
C GLU A 50 2.84 -9.75 1.12
N LEU A 51 3.02 -8.78 0.23
CA LEU A 51 3.12 -9.01 -1.21
C LEU A 51 4.54 -9.42 -1.66
N LEU A 52 5.49 -9.58 -0.72
CA LEU A 52 6.89 -9.89 -0.99
C LEU A 52 7.56 -8.85 -1.93
N LEU A 53 7.15 -7.59 -1.81
CA LEU A 53 7.67 -6.48 -2.60
C LEU A 53 8.72 -5.69 -1.81
N SER A 54 9.78 -5.28 -2.48
CA SER A 54 10.74 -4.33 -1.93
C SER A 54 10.32 -2.88 -2.20
N THR A 55 10.95 -1.92 -1.54
CA THR A 55 10.73 -0.48 -1.80
C THR A 55 11.13 -0.03 -3.21
N ALA A 56 11.85 -0.86 -3.97
CA ALA A 56 12.15 -0.61 -5.38
C ALA A 56 11.01 -1.06 -6.32
N ASP A 57 10.10 -1.92 -5.86
CA ASP A 57 9.04 -2.50 -6.67
C ASP A 57 7.77 -1.65 -6.73
N TYR A 58 7.61 -0.70 -5.82
CA TYR A 58 6.46 0.20 -5.71
C TYR A 58 6.86 1.55 -5.10
N ASP A 59 6.07 2.59 -5.34
CA ASP A 59 6.25 3.90 -4.73
C ASP A 59 5.35 4.03 -3.49
N GLY A 60 5.93 3.78 -2.32
CA GLY A 60 5.20 3.83 -1.04
C GLY A 60 4.57 5.19 -0.73
N ARG A 61 5.21 6.30 -1.12
CA ARG A 61 4.65 7.66 -0.88
C ARG A 61 3.43 7.87 -1.75
N HIS A 62 3.52 7.51 -3.02
CA HIS A 62 2.38 7.59 -3.92
C HIS A 62 1.18 6.76 -3.42
N VAL A 63 1.45 5.54 -2.93
CA VAL A 63 0.38 4.68 -2.37
C VAL A 63 -0.21 5.29 -1.09
N GLU A 64 0.61 5.85 -0.21
CA GLU A 64 0.12 6.54 0.99
C GLU A 64 -0.78 7.73 0.65
N ASP A 65 -0.43 8.51 -0.37
CA ASP A 65 -1.25 9.62 -0.86
C ASP A 65 -2.59 9.15 -1.42
N LEU A 66 -2.61 8.01 -2.14
CA LEU A 66 -3.85 7.37 -2.58
C LEU A 66 -4.72 6.95 -1.39
N MET A 67 -4.14 6.41 -0.32
CA MET A 67 -4.88 6.06 0.90
C MET A 67 -5.48 7.29 1.57
N LYS A 68 -4.71 8.38 1.72
CA LYS A 68 -5.19 9.65 2.27
C LYS A 68 -6.35 10.23 1.45
N ALA A 69 -6.25 10.16 0.12
CA ALA A 69 -7.30 10.63 -0.77
C ALA A 69 -8.58 9.79 -0.64
N ALA A 70 -8.46 8.47 -0.45
CA ALA A 70 -9.59 7.55 -0.33
C ALA A 70 -10.29 7.57 1.04
N ALA A 71 -9.70 8.23 2.04
CA ALA A 71 -10.26 8.37 3.39
C ALA A 71 -11.05 9.67 3.59
N ARG A 72 -11.10 10.53 2.57
CA ARG A 72 -11.96 11.72 2.50
C ARG A 72 -13.32 11.34 1.95
#